data_AF-A0A3D2W4M3-F1
#
_entry.id   AF-A0A3D2W4M3-F1
#
_cell.length_a   1.000
_cell.length_b   1.000
_cell.length_c   1.000
_cell.angle_alpha   90.00
_cell.angle_beta   90.00
_cell.angle_gamma   90.00
#
_symmetry.space_group_name_H-M   'P 1'
#
loop_
_entity.id
_entity.type
_entity.pdbx_description
1 polymer ?
#
loop_
_entity_poly.entity_id
_entity_poly.type
_entity_poly.pdbx_seq_one_letter_code
_entity_poly.pdbx_strand_id
1 'polypeptide(L)'
;MAACGQLNQKGRAEAPPNLETQVARYDVMLGQVGDLTAARPGVGAGDPAQSREIARALRETVWSYNLERSRICAKGLFTEAACGTAYEPVWISEPATTEPTMTELQARSDDLGAQVTRFWTVVCDDARTRETDETARSLVCAME
;
A
#
# COMPACT_ATOMS: atom_id res chain seq x y z
N MET A 1 2.60 66.19 29.97
CA MET A 1 2.42 64.86 30.59
C MET A 1 1.39 64.13 29.74
N ALA A 2 1.58 62.96 29.15
CA ALA A 2 2.61 61.92 29.22
C ALA A 2 2.75 61.23 27.84
N ALA A 3 3.80 60.43 27.69
CA ALA A 3 4.30 59.79 26.47
C ALA A 3 3.70 58.39 26.18
N CYS A 4 4.29 57.74 25.16
CA CYS A 4 4.22 56.33 24.72
C CYS A 4 3.25 56.09 23.55
N GLY A 5 3.65 55.51 22.43
CA GLY A 5 4.90 54.82 22.08
C GLY A 5 4.60 53.94 20.86
N GLN A 6 5.55 53.90 19.93
CA GLN A 6 5.55 53.11 18.69
C GLN A 6 5.17 51.64 18.91
N LEU A 7 4.70 50.94 17.86
CA LEU A 7 5.47 49.85 17.21
C LEU A 7 4.59 48.96 16.31
N ASN A 8 4.84 49.05 15.00
CA ASN A 8 5.05 47.92 14.09
C ASN A 8 4.19 46.65 14.28
N GLN A 9 3.03 46.58 13.62
CA GLN A 9 2.52 45.31 13.10
C GLN A 9 3.34 44.92 11.85
N LYS A 10 4.60 44.54 12.06
CA LYS A 10 5.31 43.70 11.10
C LYS A 10 4.72 42.31 11.23
N GLY A 11 4.16 41.79 10.14
CA GLY A 11 3.73 40.42 10.00
C GLY A 11 4.80 39.49 10.54
N ARG A 12 4.52 38.92 11.72
CA ARG A 12 5.35 37.91 12.35
C ARG A 12 5.10 36.65 11.54
N ALA A 13 6.06 36.24 10.73
CA ALA A 13 6.10 34.85 10.29
C ALA A 13 6.09 34.01 11.57
N GLU A 14 5.03 33.22 11.76
CA GLU A 14 4.96 32.27 12.85
C GLU A 14 6.20 31.37 12.78
N ALA A 15 6.89 31.19 13.91
CA ALA A 15 7.96 30.23 13.99
C ALA A 15 7.41 28.87 13.54
N PRO A 16 8.15 28.08 12.74
CA PRO A 16 7.67 26.79 12.31
C PRO A 16 7.27 25.97 13.54
N PRO A 17 6.07 25.37 13.53
CA PRO A 17 5.56 24.61 14.67
C PRO A 17 6.57 23.55 15.08
N ASN A 18 6.73 23.32 16.38
CA ASN A 18 7.57 22.21 16.85
C ASN A 18 7.00 20.86 16.35
N LEU A 19 7.82 19.82 16.37
CA LEU A 19 7.45 18.51 15.82
C LEU A 19 6.15 17.96 16.44
N GLU A 20 5.97 18.09 17.75
CA GLU A 20 4.76 17.64 18.47
C GLU A 20 3.50 18.36 17.97
N THR A 21 3.60 19.67 17.73
CA THR A 21 2.51 20.48 17.16
C THR A 21 2.21 20.06 15.72
N GLN A 22 3.23 19.70 14.94
CA GLN A 22 3.04 19.20 13.57
C GLN A 22 2.33 17.85 13.56
N VAL A 23 2.75 16.90 14.39
CA VAL A 23 2.09 15.59 14.53
C VAL A 23 0.64 15.75 14.95
N ALA A 24 0.36 16.56 15.98
CA ALA A 24 -1.01 16.82 16.42
C ALA A 24 -1.86 17.50 15.34
N ARG A 25 -1.27 18.41 14.54
CA ARG A 25 -1.95 19.01 13.38
C ARG A 25 -2.28 17.96 12.31
N TYR A 26 -1.37 17.03 12.04
CA TYR A 26 -1.62 15.95 11.08
C TYR A 26 -2.73 15.02 11.55
N ASP A 27 -2.79 14.65 12.83
CA ASP A 27 -3.86 13.82 13.38
C ASP A 27 -5.25 14.48 13.20
N VAL A 28 -5.35 15.79 13.48
CA VAL A 28 -6.59 16.55 13.25
C VAL A 28 -6.96 16.60 11.77
N MET A 29 -5.97 16.86 10.89
CA MET A 29 -6.20 16.89 9.44
C MET A 29 -6.68 15.52 8.92
N LEU A 30 -6.10 14.42 9.40
CA LEU A 30 -6.50 13.06 9.03
C LEU A 30 -7.91 12.73 9.56
N GLY A 31 -8.23 13.13 10.80
CA GLY A 31 -9.59 13.02 11.34
C GLY A 31 -10.61 13.77 10.49
N GLN A 32 -10.30 15.01 10.09
CA GLN A 32 -11.15 15.81 9.20
C GLN A 32 -11.35 15.17 7.83
N VAL A 33 -10.30 14.57 7.24
CA VAL A 33 -10.44 13.81 5.99
C VAL A 33 -11.39 12.64 6.17
N GLY A 34 -11.28 11.90 7.28
CA GLY A 34 -12.20 10.80 7.63
C GLY A 34 -13.65 11.28 7.71
N ASP A 35 -13.91 12.33 8.47
CA ASP A 35 -15.26 12.89 8.64
C ASP A 35 -15.86 13.43 7.33
N LEU A 36 -15.05 14.14 6.53
CA LEU A 36 -15.47 14.72 5.25
C LEU A 36 -15.72 13.66 4.17
N THR A 37 -15.02 12.53 4.23
CA THR A 37 -15.19 11.43 3.27
C THR A 37 -16.33 10.49 3.67
N ALA A 38 -16.59 10.32 4.97
CA ALA A 38 -17.70 9.51 5.48
C ALA A 38 -19.08 10.01 5.01
N ALA A 39 -19.24 11.32 4.80
CA ALA A 39 -20.50 11.94 4.40
C ALA A 39 -20.71 12.04 2.88
N ARG A 40 -19.74 11.63 2.05
CA ARG A 40 -19.80 11.81 0.59
C ARG A 40 -20.61 10.68 -0.06
N PRO A 41 -21.82 10.93 -0.61
CA PRO A 41 -22.57 9.91 -1.33
C PRO A 41 -21.89 9.69 -2.68
N GLY A 42 -21.30 8.51 -2.87
CA GLY A 42 -20.49 8.19 -4.06
C GLY A 42 -19.44 7.11 -3.84
N VAL A 43 -19.23 6.65 -2.61
CA VAL A 43 -18.41 5.47 -2.27
C VAL A 43 -19.28 4.38 -1.62
N GLY A 44 -20.55 4.31 -2.00
CA GLY A 44 -21.55 3.40 -1.43
C GLY A 44 -22.15 2.53 -2.53
N ALA A 45 -22.00 1.21 -2.35
CA ALA A 45 -22.31 0.13 -3.29
C ALA A 45 -21.48 0.19 -4.59
N GLY A 46 -20.28 -0.39 -4.55
CA GLY A 46 -19.61 -0.82 -5.78
C GLY A 46 -20.56 -1.74 -6.55
N ASP A 47 -20.57 -1.62 -7.88
CA ASP A 47 -21.37 -2.49 -8.72
C ASP A 47 -21.07 -3.96 -8.34
N PRO A 48 -22.08 -4.77 -7.97
CA PRO A 48 -21.85 -6.18 -7.63
C PRO A 48 -21.16 -6.97 -8.74
N ALA A 49 -21.35 -6.57 -10.01
CA ALA A 49 -20.58 -7.12 -11.11
C ALA A 49 -19.09 -6.77 -11.01
N GLN A 50 -18.77 -5.49 -10.78
CA GLN A 50 -17.40 -5.01 -10.56
C GLN A 50 -16.73 -5.69 -9.35
N SER A 51 -17.46 -5.82 -8.23
CA SER A 51 -16.93 -6.44 -7.02
C SER A 51 -16.58 -7.92 -7.23
N ARG A 52 -17.43 -8.65 -7.97
CA ARG A 52 -17.16 -10.04 -8.36
C ARG A 52 -15.99 -10.17 -9.33
N GLU A 53 -15.85 -9.23 -10.25
CA GLU A 53 -14.73 -9.18 -11.19
C GLU A 53 -13.39 -8.95 -10.45
N ILE A 54 -13.34 -8.00 -9.53
CA ILE A 54 -12.15 -7.76 -8.69
C ILE A 54 -11.85 -8.98 -7.83
N ALA A 55 -12.87 -9.58 -7.19
CA ALA A 55 -12.69 -10.80 -6.41
C ALA A 55 -12.08 -11.93 -7.27
N ARG A 56 -12.58 -12.11 -8.50
CA ARG A 56 -12.04 -13.09 -9.45
C ARG A 56 -10.58 -12.77 -9.80
N ALA A 57 -10.27 -11.53 -10.14
CA ALA A 57 -8.90 -11.12 -10.49
C ALA A 57 -7.92 -11.36 -9.33
N LEU A 58 -8.33 -11.11 -8.08
CA LEU A 58 -7.53 -11.41 -6.90
C LEU A 58 -7.26 -12.92 -6.77
N ARG A 59 -8.25 -13.80 -7.01
CA ARG A 59 -8.04 -15.25 -6.99
C ARG A 59 -7.07 -15.70 -8.08
N GLU A 60 -7.21 -15.17 -9.30
CA GLU A 60 -6.30 -15.44 -10.42
C GLU A 60 -4.87 -14.96 -10.12
N THR A 61 -4.73 -13.85 -9.40
CA THR A 61 -3.43 -13.32 -8.98
C THR A 61 -2.78 -14.21 -7.91
N VAL A 62 -3.54 -14.71 -6.93
CA VAL A 62 -3.02 -15.71 -5.96
C VAL A 62 -2.51 -16.96 -6.66
N TRP A 63 -3.28 -17.46 -7.64
CA TRP A 63 -2.86 -18.63 -8.43
C TRP A 63 -1.54 -18.36 -9.17
N SER A 64 -1.44 -17.21 -9.83
CA SER A 64 -0.25 -16.81 -10.58
C SER A 64 0.97 -16.65 -9.67
N TYR A 65 0.78 -16.05 -8.49
CA TYR A 65 1.82 -15.92 -7.46
C TYR A 65 2.35 -17.29 -7.01
N ASN A 66 1.46 -18.21 -6.64
CA ASN A 66 1.85 -19.55 -6.19
C ASN A 66 2.55 -20.36 -7.30
N LEU A 67 2.09 -20.23 -8.54
CA LEU A 67 2.72 -20.88 -9.68
C LEU A 67 4.14 -20.37 -9.93
N GLU A 68 4.36 -19.05 -9.84
CA GLU A 68 5.68 -18.47 -10.04
C GLU A 68 6.65 -18.86 -8.91
N ARG A 69 6.19 -18.83 -7.65
CA ARG A 69 6.97 -19.38 -6.53
C ARG A 69 7.36 -20.83 -6.76
N SER A 70 6.42 -21.66 -7.22
CA SER A 70 6.68 -23.07 -7.51
C SER A 70 7.72 -23.25 -8.61
N ARG A 71 7.65 -22.46 -9.70
CA ARG A 71 8.64 -22.49 -10.80
C ARG A 71 10.04 -22.10 -10.34
N ILE A 72 10.14 -21.07 -9.50
CA ILE A 72 11.41 -20.58 -8.96
C ILE A 72 11.99 -21.61 -7.98
N CYS A 73 11.15 -22.17 -7.11
CA CYS A 73 11.53 -23.26 -6.22
C CYS A 73 12.06 -24.50 -6.97
N ALA A 74 11.38 -24.91 -8.04
CA ALA A 74 11.81 -26.05 -8.86
C ALA A 74 13.19 -25.86 -9.52
N LYS A 75 13.62 -24.61 -9.71
CA LYS A 75 14.97 -24.27 -10.18
C LYS A 75 16.02 -24.23 -9.06
N GLY A 76 15.63 -24.47 -7.81
CA GLY A 76 16.51 -24.37 -6.64
C GLY A 76 16.88 -22.92 -6.28
N LEU A 77 16.14 -21.93 -6.77
CA LEU A 77 16.40 -20.51 -6.52
C LEU A 77 15.53 -19.99 -5.38
N PHE A 78 16.09 -19.10 -4.56
CA PHE A 78 15.38 -18.42 -3.47
C PHE A 78 14.57 -19.37 -2.58
N THR A 79 15.13 -20.53 -2.23
CA THR A 79 14.37 -21.63 -1.61
C THR A 79 13.62 -21.22 -0.36
N GLU A 80 14.20 -20.35 0.49
CA GLU A 80 13.51 -19.83 1.69
C GLU A 80 12.26 -18.99 1.38
N ALA A 81 12.24 -18.29 0.24
CA ALA A 81 11.11 -17.44 -0.17
C ALA A 81 10.13 -18.17 -1.12
N ALA A 82 10.66 -19.02 -2.00
CA ALA A 82 9.93 -19.68 -3.07
C ALA A 82 9.42 -21.07 -2.67
N CYS A 83 10.22 -21.86 -1.94
CA CYS A 83 9.87 -23.21 -1.51
C CYS A 83 9.17 -23.16 -0.15
N GLY A 84 7.85 -23.07 -0.16
CA GLY A 84 7.05 -23.13 1.04
C GLY A 84 5.62 -23.56 0.73
N THR A 85 4.76 -23.53 1.74
CA THR A 85 3.33 -23.75 1.52
C THR A 85 2.77 -22.71 0.55
N ALA A 86 1.79 -23.13 -0.24
CA ALA A 86 1.04 -22.22 -1.09
C ALA A 86 0.35 -21.16 -0.21
N TYR A 87 0.27 -19.93 -0.72
CA TYR A 87 -0.56 -18.90 -0.10
C TYR A 87 -2.02 -19.19 -0.44
N GLU A 88 -2.79 -19.61 0.56
CA GLU A 88 -4.18 -20.05 0.42
C GLU A 88 -5.06 -19.31 1.44
N PRO A 89 -5.42 -18.03 1.17
CA PRO A 89 -6.28 -17.29 2.06
C PRO A 89 -7.72 -17.84 1.99
N VAL A 90 -8.48 -17.75 3.08
CA VAL A 90 -9.82 -18.36 3.21
C VAL A 90 -10.77 -18.00 2.05
N TRP A 91 -10.67 -16.77 1.54
CA TRP A 91 -11.53 -16.27 0.46
C TRP A 91 -11.25 -16.89 -0.93
N ILE A 92 -10.16 -17.62 -1.09
CA ILE A 92 -9.82 -18.29 -2.36
C ILE A 92 -10.85 -19.36 -2.73
N SER A 93 -11.47 -19.99 -1.71
CA SER A 93 -12.45 -21.06 -1.86
C SER A 93 -13.90 -20.56 -1.84
N GLU A 94 -14.11 -19.25 -1.73
CA GLU A 94 -15.45 -18.68 -1.77
C GLU A 94 -16.13 -18.91 -3.14
N PRO A 95 -17.47 -19.11 -3.16
CA PRO A 95 -18.22 -19.19 -4.40
C PRO A 95 -17.99 -18.00 -5.34
N ALA A 96 -18.11 -18.23 -6.65
CA ALA A 96 -18.06 -17.17 -7.65
C ALA A 96 -19.21 -16.16 -7.52
N THR A 97 -20.29 -16.54 -6.85
CA THR A 97 -21.45 -15.68 -6.57
C THR A 97 -21.29 -14.84 -5.30
N THR A 98 -20.20 -14.99 -4.55
CA THR A 98 -19.93 -14.15 -3.39
C THR A 98 -19.70 -12.71 -3.85
N GLU A 99 -20.36 -11.77 -3.20
CA GLU A 99 -20.29 -10.33 -3.49
C GLU A 99 -19.60 -9.62 -2.32
N PRO A 100 -18.24 -9.67 -2.25
CA PRO A 100 -17.51 -8.98 -1.21
C PRO A 100 -17.66 -7.46 -1.37
N THR A 101 -17.69 -6.77 -0.25
CA THR A 101 -17.67 -5.30 -0.22
C THR A 101 -16.33 -4.77 -0.72
N MET A 102 -16.30 -3.50 -1.15
CA MET A 102 -15.05 -2.85 -1.55
C MET A 102 -14.01 -2.80 -0.43
N THR A 103 -14.44 -2.69 0.83
CA THR A 103 -13.54 -2.75 2.00
C THR A 103 -12.91 -4.14 2.16
N GLU A 104 -13.69 -5.20 1.99
CA GLU A 104 -13.15 -6.57 2.01
C GLU A 104 -12.20 -6.81 0.84
N LEU A 105 -12.54 -6.33 -0.36
CA LEU A 105 -11.69 -6.43 -1.54
C LEU A 105 -10.35 -5.69 -1.34
N GLN A 106 -10.37 -4.50 -0.73
CA GLN A 106 -9.16 -3.77 -0.40
C GLN A 106 -8.30 -4.55 0.59
N ALA A 107 -8.89 -5.08 1.68
CA ALA A 107 -8.15 -5.89 2.65
C ALA A 107 -7.52 -7.14 2.00
N ARG A 108 -8.25 -7.83 1.13
CA ARG A 108 -7.74 -8.99 0.36
C ARG A 108 -6.57 -8.60 -0.55
N SER A 109 -6.68 -7.44 -1.20
CA SER A 109 -5.63 -6.87 -2.04
C SER A 109 -4.38 -6.53 -1.24
N ASP A 110 -4.54 -5.90 -0.08
CA ASP A 110 -3.44 -5.51 0.80
C ASP A 110 -2.68 -6.74 1.33
N ASP A 111 -3.41 -7.78 1.77
CA ASP A 111 -2.82 -9.03 2.23
C ASP A 111 -2.03 -9.74 1.12
N LEU A 112 -2.61 -9.85 -0.07
CA LEU A 112 -1.92 -10.40 -1.25
C LEU A 112 -0.70 -9.55 -1.62
N GLY A 113 -0.86 -8.22 -1.62
CA GLY A 113 0.21 -7.26 -1.89
C GLY A 113 1.39 -7.46 -0.96
N ALA A 114 1.16 -7.63 0.35
CA ALA A 114 2.22 -7.90 1.31
C ALA A 114 3.02 -9.18 1.00
N GLN A 115 2.34 -10.25 0.56
CA GLN A 115 3.00 -11.51 0.16
C GLN A 115 3.83 -11.33 -1.11
N VAL A 116 3.28 -10.64 -2.12
CA VAL A 116 3.95 -10.39 -3.39
C VAL A 116 5.15 -9.47 -3.19
N THR A 117 5.00 -8.37 -2.44
CA THR A 117 6.08 -7.43 -2.15
C THR A 117 7.22 -8.12 -1.41
N ARG A 118 6.93 -8.93 -0.39
CA ARG A 118 7.98 -9.68 0.32
C ARG A 118 8.78 -10.57 -0.63
N PHE A 119 8.10 -11.31 -1.49
CA PHE A 119 8.75 -12.19 -2.46
C PHE A 119 9.57 -11.41 -3.48
N TRP A 120 8.98 -10.36 -4.04
CA TRP A 120 9.60 -9.47 -5.02
C TRP A 120 10.85 -8.79 -4.47
N THR A 121 10.83 -8.28 -3.23
CA THR A 121 11.99 -7.67 -2.58
C THR A 121 13.18 -8.63 -2.52
N VAL A 122 12.96 -9.89 -2.11
CA VAL A 122 14.03 -10.90 -2.05
C VAL A 122 14.68 -11.12 -3.42
N VAL A 123 13.87 -11.25 -4.47
CA VAL A 123 14.36 -11.47 -5.83
C VAL A 123 15.11 -10.24 -6.35
N CYS A 124 14.57 -9.05 -6.11
CA CYS A 124 15.13 -7.80 -6.59
C CYS A 124 16.41 -7.40 -5.86
N ASP A 125 16.51 -7.66 -4.56
CA ASP A 125 17.73 -7.38 -3.79
C ASP A 125 18.88 -8.28 -4.24
N ASP A 126 18.62 -9.57 -4.47
CA ASP A 126 19.63 -10.45 -5.08
C ASP A 126 20.03 -9.98 -6.48
N ALA A 127 19.07 -9.61 -7.34
CA ALA A 127 19.37 -9.07 -8.66
C ALA A 127 20.25 -7.80 -8.59
N ARG A 128 20.00 -6.91 -7.63
CA ARG A 128 20.82 -5.70 -7.39
C ARG A 128 22.23 -6.04 -6.94
N THR A 129 22.42 -7.05 -6.10
CA THR A 129 23.77 -7.45 -5.63
C THR A 129 24.65 -8.01 -6.75
N ARG A 130 24.03 -8.54 -7.81
CA ARG A 130 24.74 -9.08 -8.98
C ARG A 130 25.08 -8.02 -10.03
N GLU A 131 24.43 -6.86 -9.98
CA GLU A 131 24.72 -5.75 -10.90
C GLU A 131 25.97 -4.99 -10.45
N THR A 132 26.90 -4.78 -11.39
CA THR A 132 28.18 -4.10 -11.16
C THR A 132 28.11 -2.61 -11.46
N ASP A 133 27.26 -2.20 -12.40
CA ASP A 133 27.05 -0.81 -12.74
C ASP A 133 26.07 -0.13 -11.77
N GLU A 134 26.48 0.96 -11.13
CA GLU A 134 25.67 1.62 -10.10
C GLU A 134 24.39 2.24 -10.65
N THR A 135 24.42 2.71 -11.91
CA THR A 135 23.23 3.29 -12.57
C THR A 135 22.23 2.20 -12.87
N ALA A 136 22.66 1.09 -13.50
CA ALA A 136 21.82 -0.06 -13.79
C ALA A 136 21.25 -0.69 -12.51
N ARG A 137 22.06 -0.77 -11.44
CA ARG A 137 21.61 -1.31 -10.14
C ARG A 137 20.43 -0.53 -9.57
N SER A 138 20.42 0.79 -9.72
CA SER A 138 19.32 1.64 -9.26
C SER A 138 18.01 1.45 -10.05
N LEU A 139 18.11 0.93 -11.28
CA LEU A 139 16.98 0.66 -12.16
C LEU A 139 16.42 -0.75 -12.01
N VAL A 140 17.16 -1.66 -11.37
CA VAL A 140 16.68 -3.03 -11.11
C VAL A 140 15.44 -2.97 -10.23
N CYS A 141 14.34 -3.47 -10.81
CA CYS A 141 13.03 -3.49 -10.17
C CYS A 141 12.56 -2.11 -9.71
N ALA A 142 12.83 -1.05 -10.48
CA ALA A 142 12.13 0.22 -10.28
C ALA A 142 10.63 0.03 -10.62
N MET A 143 9.75 0.44 -9.72
CA MET A 143 8.32 0.56 -10.00
C MET A 143 8.04 2.02 -10.34
N GLU A 144 7.37 2.27 -11.46
CA GLU A 144 6.98 3.61 -11.94
C GLU A 144 5.83 4.22 -11.12
#